data_AF-A0A503I2W7-F1
#
_entry.id   AF-A0A503I2W7-F1
#
_cell.length_a   1.000
_cell.length_b   1.000
_cell.length_c   1.000
_cell.angle_alpha   90.00
_cell.angle_beta   90.00
_cell.angle_gamma   90.00
#
_symmetry.space_group_name_H-M   'P 1'
#
loop_
_entity.id
_entity.type
_entity.pdbx_description
1 polymer ?
#
loop_
_entity_poly.entity_id
_entity_poly.type
_entity_poly.pdbx_seq_one_letter_code
_entity_poly.pdbx_strand_id
1 'polypeptide(L)' 'MHHRSIITRTGHGPGTAVAVLMVGLVAVGIVFLILGGLLYFGQQPPDQRALSSVPARSAQAVD' A
#
# COMPACT_ATOMS: atom_id res chain seq x y z
N MET A 1 47.53 31.10 22.46
CA MET A 1 46.32 30.69 23.22
C MET A 1 45.24 30.35 22.21
N HIS A 2 44.90 29.07 22.05
CA HIS A 2 43.98 28.59 21.00
C HIS A 2 42.55 28.53 21.54
N HIS A 3 41.69 29.46 21.13
CA HIS A 3 40.28 29.45 21.50
C HIS A 3 39.55 28.45 20.58
N ARG A 4 39.21 27.27 21.10
CA ARG A 4 38.44 26.26 20.37
C ARG A 4 36.97 26.44 20.71
N SER A 5 36.18 26.97 19.77
CA SER A 5 34.73 27.04 19.94
C SER A 5 34.13 25.63 19.79
N ILE A 6 33.46 25.16 20.83
CA ILE A 6 32.65 23.94 20.77
C ILE A 6 31.23 24.39 20.44
N ILE A 7 30.82 24.19 19.19
CA ILE A 7 29.46 24.49 18.74
C ILE A 7 28.55 23.36 19.21
N THR A 8 27.85 23.56 20.32
CA THR A 8 26.85 22.62 20.83
C THR A 8 25.62 22.66 19.92
N ARG A 9 25.49 21.66 19.04
CA ARG A 9 24.34 21.51 18.14
C ARG A 9 23.12 21.10 18.97
N THR A 10 22.21 22.03 19.25
CA THR A 10 20.96 21.72 19.94
C THR A 10 20.11 20.83 19.03
N GLY A 11 19.84 19.60 19.45
CA GLY A 11 19.31 18.50 18.62
C GLY A 11 17.90 18.66 18.04
N HIS A 12 17.34 19.88 18.02
CA HIS A 12 16.00 20.20 17.53
C HIS A 12 16.04 21.09 16.28
N GLY A 13 17.00 20.83 15.39
CA GLY A 13 17.11 21.53 14.11
C GLY A 13 15.98 21.13 13.12
N PRO A 14 15.90 21.78 11.95
CA PRO A 14 14.89 21.51 10.93
C PRO A 14 14.84 20.04 10.47
N GLY A 15 15.89 19.26 10.73
CA GLY A 15 15.91 17.83 10.46
C GLY A 15 14.83 17.03 11.19
N THR A 16 14.42 17.41 12.40
CA THR A 16 13.33 16.69 13.11
C THR A 16 11.99 16.94 12.43
N ALA A 17 11.72 18.17 11.99
CA ALA A 17 10.52 18.51 11.23
C ALA A 17 10.45 17.76 9.90
N VAL A 18 11.58 17.67 9.19
CA VAL A 18 11.67 16.89 7.94
C VAL A 18 11.46 15.40 8.19
N ALA A 19 12.02 14.85 9.28
CA ALA A 19 11.82 13.46 9.64
C ALA A 19 10.35 13.15 9.93
N VAL A 20 9.67 14.00 10.70
CA VAL A 20 8.23 13.85 11.00
C VAL A 20 7.41 13.95 9.71
N LEU A 21 7.73 14.91 8.83
CA LEU A 21 7.07 15.06 7.54
C LEU A 21 7.19 13.78 6.70
N MET A 22 8.40 13.22 6.58
CA MET A 22 8.66 11.99 5.82
C MET A 22 7.90 10.79 6.41
N VAL A 23 7.92 10.64 7.74
CA VAL A 23 7.17 9.57 8.42
C VAL A 23 5.66 9.71 8.17
N GLY A 24 5.13 10.94 8.26
CA GLY A 24 3.72 11.22 7.97
C GLY A 24 3.34 10.85 6.54
N LEU A 25 4.17 11.23 5.55
CA LEU A 25 3.95 10.88 4.15
C LEU A 25 3.95 9.37 3.91
N VAL A 26 4.88 8.63 4.54
CA VAL A 26 4.93 7.16 4.45
C VAL A 26 3.67 6.54 5.04
N ALA A 27 3.23 7.01 6.22
CA ALA A 27 2.03 6.51 6.87
C ALA A 27 0.78 6.71 6.00
N VAL A 28 0.62 7.91 5.42
CA VAL A 28 -0.48 8.21 4.49
C VAL A 28 -0.42 7.29 3.27
N GLY A 29 0.76 7.09 2.68
CA GLY A 29 0.94 6.20 1.53
C GLY A 29 0.55 4.75 1.83
N ILE A 30 0.90 4.23 3.01
CA ILE A 30 0.51 2.87 3.44
C ILE A 30 -1.01 2.74 3.55
N VAL A 31 -1.69 3.72 4.13
CA VAL A 31 -3.16 3.71 4.26
C VAL A 31 -3.81 3.66 2.87
N PHE A 32 -3.34 4.49 1.94
CA PHE A 32 -3.82 4.46 0.55
C PHE A 32 -3.53 3.14 -0.15
N LEU A 33 -2.38 2.53 0.09
CA LEU A 33 -2.03 1.23 -0.50
C LEU A 33 -2.94 0.11 0.02
N ILE A 34 -3.21 0.08 1.33
CA ILE A 34 -4.09 -0.92 1.94
C ILE A 34 -5.53 -0.72 1.45
N LEU A 35 -6.06 0.50 1.52
CA LEU A 35 -7.43 0.78 1.13
C LEU A 35 -7.62 0.60 -0.38
N GLY A 36 -6.70 1.12 -1.18
CA GLY A 36 -6.69 0.95 -2.64
C GLY A 36 -6.55 -0.52 -3.04
N GLY A 37 -5.67 -1.28 -2.37
CA GLY A 37 -5.52 -2.71 -2.57
C GLY A 37 -6.78 -3.49 -2.22
N LEU A 38 -7.41 -3.18 -1.08
CA LEU A 38 -8.67 -3.81 -0.67
C LEU A 38 -9.78 -3.54 -1.68
N LEU A 39 -9.88 -2.31 -2.17
CA LEU A 39 -10.88 -1.96 -3.20
C LEU A 39 -10.56 -2.61 -4.55
N TYR A 40 -9.28 -2.70 -4.92
CA TYR A 40 -8.82 -3.33 -6.14
C TYR A 40 -9.08 -4.85 -6.15
N PHE A 41 -8.76 -5.55 -5.07
CA PHE A 41 -8.90 -7.01 -4.97
C PHE A 41 -10.27 -7.46 -4.45
N GLY A 42 -10.95 -6.66 -3.64
CA GLY A 42 -12.29 -6.96 -3.12
C GLY A 42 -13.39 -6.92 -4.19
N GLN A 43 -13.07 -6.36 -5.37
CA GLN A 43 -13.91 -6.45 -6.56
C GLN A 43 -13.79 -7.79 -7.30
N GLN A 44 -12.87 -8.69 -6.92
CA GLN A 44 -12.73 -10.00 -7.57
C GLN A 44 -13.83 -10.94 -7.06
N PRO A 45 -14.88 -11.25 -7.84
CA PRO A 45 -15.95 -12.12 -7.39
C PRO A 45 -15.40 -13.54 -7.20
N PRO A 46 -15.64 -14.21 -6.05
CA PRO A 46 -15.19 -15.59 -5.81
C PRO A 46 -15.80 -16.62 -6.79
N ASP A 47 -16.84 -16.24 -7.53
CA ASP A 47 -17.67 -17.18 -8.28
C ASP A 47 -17.20 -17.46 -9.72
N GLN A 48 -16.20 -16.77 -10.25
CA GLN A 48 -15.76 -17.03 -11.63
C GLN A 48 -14.98 -18.34 -11.79
N ARG A 49 -14.47 -18.95 -10.71
CA ARG A 49 -13.91 -20.31 -10.75
C ARG A 49 -14.96 -21.42 -10.76
N ALA A 50 -16.19 -21.13 -10.33
CA ALA A 50 -17.29 -22.09 -10.41
C ALA A 50 -17.89 -22.18 -11.83
N LEU A 51 -17.69 -21.15 -12.68
CA LEU A 51 -18.10 -21.15 -14.08
C LEU A 51 -17.11 -21.91 -15.01
N SER A 52 -16.01 -22.44 -14.46
CA SER A 52 -15.07 -23.33 -15.14
C SER A 52 -15.45 -24.81 -14.97
N SER A 53 -16.72 -25.14 -14.72
CA SER A 53 -17.21 -26.47 -15.07
C SER A 53 -17.40 -26.51 -16.57
N VAL A 54 -16.44 -27.10 -17.28
CA VAL A 54 -16.62 -27.68 -18.61
C VAL A 54 -18.06 -28.18 -18.73
N PRO A 55 -18.89 -27.68 -19.66
CA PRO A 55 -20.16 -28.32 -19.95
C PRO A 55 -19.84 -29.72 -20.47
N ALA A 56 -19.90 -30.71 -19.59
CA ALA A 56 -20.00 -32.09 -19.95
C ALA A 56 -21.24 -32.21 -20.83
N ARG A 57 -20.99 -32.52 -22.10
CA ARG A 57 -21.95 -32.95 -23.13
C ARG A 57 -23.25 -33.47 -22.52
N SER A 58 -24.33 -32.68 -22.65
CA SER A 58 -25.71 -33.08 -22.42
C SER A 58 -26.48 -32.60 -23.65
N ALA A 59 -26.47 -33.41 -24.71
CA ALA A 59 -27.64 -34.19 -25.11
C ALA A 59 -28.75 -33.30 -25.72
N GLN A 60 -28.97 -33.50 -27.02
CA GLN A 60 -30.23 -33.25 -27.74
C GLN A 60 -30.59 -31.80 -28.04
N ALA A 61 -30.19 -31.36 -29.23
CA ALA A 61 -31.13 -30.71 -30.15
C ALA A 61 -30.98 -31.43 -31.49
N VAL A 62 -31.63 -32.59 -31.56
CA VAL A 62 -31.99 -33.29 -32.79
C VAL A 62 -33.39 -32.78 -33.15
N ASP A 63 -33.56 -32.52 -34.44
CA ASP A 63 -34.76 -32.09 -35.19
C ASP A 63 -35.25 -30.64 -35.04
#